data_AF-A0A315QPV1-F1
#
_entry.id   AF-A0A315QPV1-F1
#
_cell.length_a   1.000
_cell.length_b   1.000
_cell.length_c   1.000
_cell.angle_alpha   90.00
_cell.angle_beta   90.00
_cell.angle_gamma   90.00
#
_symmetry.space_group_name_H-M   'P 1'
#
loop_
_entity.id
_entity.type
_entity.pdbx_description
1 polymer ?
#
loop_
_entity_poly.entity_id
_entity_poly.type
_entity_poly.pdbx_seq_one_letter_code
_entity_poly.pdbx_strand_id
1 'polypeptide(L)'
;MKSKYKQRIFWGIILALIWQLTAVSGIFSKMIFPGLDQILTALFDSLKDGTLIKQIGFSLSVIAQGLFLATITALILSLTAYFSSYAAGLIDTLTALAHPLPGIALMPLILIWFGSGKTAILIVIIHSVLWPLILNLSTG
;
A
#
# COMPACT_ATOMS: atom_id res chain seq x y z
N MET A 1 4.19 -2.72 33.84
CA MET A 1 3.30 -2.30 32.72
C MET A 1 3.06 -0.78 32.61
N LYS A 2 2.72 -0.04 33.69
CA LYS A 2 2.44 1.42 33.62
C LYS A 2 3.61 2.31 33.13
N SER A 3 4.86 1.86 33.28
CA SER A 3 6.05 2.62 32.86
C SER A 3 6.23 2.71 31.33
N LYS A 4 5.90 1.64 30.58
CA LYS A 4 6.04 1.63 29.11
C LYS A 4 5.09 2.62 28.41
N TYR A 5 3.89 2.82 28.94
CA TYR A 5 2.94 3.81 28.40
C TYR A 5 3.40 5.24 28.63
N LYS A 6 3.91 5.56 29.83
CA LYS A 6 4.51 6.87 30.12
C LYS A 6 5.68 7.17 29.19
N GLN A 7 6.53 6.18 28.95
CA GLN A 7 7.67 6.31 28.04
C GLN A 7 7.22 6.55 26.59
N ARG A 8 6.19 5.86 26.10
CA ARG A 8 5.63 6.09 24.75
C ARG A 8 5.03 7.49 24.59
N ILE A 9 4.26 7.94 25.58
CA ILE A 9 3.67 9.28 25.58
C ILE A 9 4.78 10.34 25.62
N PHE A 10 5.80 10.15 26.45
CA PHE A 10 6.95 11.04 26.52
C PHE A 10 7.67 11.17 25.17
N TRP A 11 7.99 10.05 24.52
CA TRP A 11 8.58 10.08 23.18
C TRP A 11 7.66 10.71 22.14
N GLY A 12 6.35 10.42 22.20
CA GLY A 12 5.37 11.02 21.30
C GLY A 12 5.30 12.54 21.44
N ILE A 13 5.32 13.06 22.67
CA ILE A 13 5.35 14.50 22.93
C ILE A 13 6.65 15.12 22.44
N ILE A 14 7.80 14.48 22.68
CA ILE A 14 9.08 14.98 22.16
C ILE A 14 9.07 15.07 20.64
N LEU A 15 8.59 14.03 19.96
CA LEU A 15 8.50 14.02 18.49
C LEU A 15 7.52 15.08 17.99
N ALA A 16 6.37 15.26 18.64
CA ALA A 16 5.41 16.31 18.30
C ALA A 16 5.99 17.72 18.50
N LEU A 17 6.77 17.93 19.56
CA LEU A 17 7.46 19.20 19.81
C LEU A 17 8.53 19.46 18.75
N ILE A 18 9.38 18.48 18.43
CA ILE A 18 10.37 18.60 17.37
C ILE A 18 9.67 18.95 16.05
N TRP A 19 8.60 18.24 15.70
CA TRP A 19 7.80 18.52 14.51
C TRP A 19 7.28 19.97 14.50
N GLN A 20 6.61 20.40 15.57
CA GLN A 20 6.03 21.75 15.62
C GLN A 20 7.11 22.83 15.54
N LEU A 21 8.24 22.64 16.22
CA LEU A 21 9.38 23.56 16.15
C LEU A 21 9.95 23.62 14.74
N THR A 22 10.12 22.49 14.06
CA THR A 22 10.55 22.47 12.65
C THR A 22 9.52 23.14 11.74
N ALA A 23 8.23 22.91 11.93
CA ALA A 23 7.17 23.52 11.13
C ALA A 23 7.10 25.05 11.28
N VAL A 24 7.36 25.57 12.48
CA VAL A 24 7.31 27.02 12.76
C VAL A 24 8.67 27.71 12.50
N SER A 25 9.76 26.95 12.36
CA SER A 25 11.12 27.48 12.14
C SER A 25 11.28 28.31 10.85
N GLY A 26 10.36 28.19 9.89
CA GLY A 26 10.43 28.89 8.61
C GLY A 26 11.41 28.29 7.60
N ILE A 27 12.08 27.18 7.94
CA ILE A 27 13.01 26.47 7.03
C ILE A 27 12.26 25.86 5.84
N PHE A 28 11.04 25.39 6.06
CA PHE A 28 10.19 24.77 5.04
C PHE A 28 8.92 25.59 4.82
N SER A 29 8.37 25.56 3.60
CA SER A 29 7.06 26.16 3.34
C SER A 29 5.97 25.37 4.08
N LYS A 30 4.93 26.07 4.54
CA LYS A 30 3.77 25.45 5.21
C LYS A 30 3.08 24.39 4.35
N MET A 31 3.22 24.47 3.02
CA MET A 31 2.69 23.49 2.08
C MET A 31 3.44 22.15 2.15
N ILE A 32 4.76 22.19 2.35
CA ILE A 32 5.60 21.00 2.41
C ILE A 32 5.66 20.46 3.85
N PHE A 33 5.65 21.34 4.84
CA PHE A 33 5.77 20.98 6.25
C PHE A 33 4.75 21.73 7.12
N PRO A 34 3.48 21.29 7.12
CA PRO A 34 2.43 21.92 7.91
C PRO A 34 2.61 21.67 9.41
N GLY A 35 2.19 22.65 10.21
CA GLY A 35 2.13 22.52 11.68
C GLY A 35 1.03 21.57 12.13
N LEU A 36 1.12 21.09 13.37
CA LEU A 36 0.12 20.18 13.96
C LEU A 36 -1.27 20.82 14.01
N ASP A 37 -1.34 22.13 14.21
CA ASP A 37 -2.58 22.93 14.17
C ASP A 37 -3.29 22.82 12.80
N GLN A 38 -2.53 22.97 11.71
CA GLN A 38 -3.05 22.86 10.34
C GLN A 38 -3.46 21.42 10.02
N ILE A 39 -2.69 20.43 10.45
CA ILE A 39 -3.00 19.01 10.25
C ILE A 39 -4.31 18.65 10.96
N LEU A 40 -4.48 19.06 12.23
CA LEU A 40 -5.70 18.78 12.98
C LEU A 40 -6.91 19.50 12.38
N THR A 41 -6.76 20.76 11.98
CA THR A 41 -7.83 21.52 11.32
C THR A 41 -8.26 20.84 10.01
N ALA A 42 -7.30 20.53 9.13
CA ALA A 42 -7.57 19.82 7.88
C ALA A 42 -8.23 18.46 8.10
N LEU A 43 -7.82 17.72 9.14
CA LEU A 43 -8.44 16.44 9.51
C LEU A 43 -9.91 16.63 9.90
N PHE A 44 -10.22 17.58 10.78
CA PHE A 44 -11.60 17.84 11.20
C PHE A 44 -12.47 18.35 10.05
N ASP A 45 -11.94 19.24 9.21
CA ASP A 45 -12.67 19.77 8.07
C ASP A 45 -12.96 18.68 7.03
N SER A 46 -11.96 17.84 6.72
CA SER A 46 -12.09 16.72 5.78
C SER A 46 -12.99 15.58 6.31
N LEU A 47 -13.15 15.47 7.63
CA LEU A 47 -14.10 14.56 8.26
C LEU A 47 -15.52 15.13 8.19
N LYS A 48 -15.69 16.43 8.45
CA LYS A 48 -17.00 17.10 8.45
C LYS A 48 -17.61 17.19 7.05
N ASP A 49 -16.80 17.51 6.03
CA ASP A 49 -17.26 17.60 4.64
C ASP A 49 -17.40 16.22 3.95
N GLY A 50 -16.94 15.15 4.62
CA GLY A 50 -16.97 13.78 4.15
C GLY A 50 -15.93 13.44 3.08
N THR A 51 -15.03 14.36 2.74
CA THR A 51 -13.96 14.15 1.75
C THR A 51 -13.04 13.01 2.17
N LEU A 52 -12.64 12.98 3.44
CA LEU A 52 -11.76 11.93 3.96
C LEU A 52 -12.42 10.55 3.88
N ILE A 53 -13.70 10.46 4.26
CA ILE A 53 -14.45 9.20 4.22
C ILE A 53 -14.58 8.69 2.77
N LYS A 54 -14.87 9.58 1.82
CA LYS A 54 -14.93 9.23 0.39
C LYS A 54 -13.58 8.74 -0.13
N GLN A 55 -12.48 9.39 0.22
CA GLN A 55 -11.14 8.99 -0.20
C GLN A 55 -10.71 7.65 0.42
N ILE A 56 -11.02 7.42 1.69
CA ILE A 56 -10.82 6.12 2.35
C ILE A 56 -11.63 5.04 1.64
N GLY A 57 -12.93 5.28 1.39
CA GLY A 57 -13.80 4.36 0.68
C GLY A 57 -13.29 4.02 -0.72
N PHE A 58 -12.85 5.02 -1.47
CA PHE A 58 -12.21 4.82 -2.77
C PHE A 58 -10.97 3.94 -2.65
N SER A 59 -10.06 4.25 -1.73
CA SER A 59 -8.81 3.49 -1.52
C SER A 59 -9.10 2.03 -1.15
N LEU A 60 -10.03 1.79 -0.23
CA LEU A 60 -10.48 0.46 0.15
C LEU A 60 -11.11 -0.28 -1.03
N SER A 61 -11.91 0.40 -1.86
CA SER A 61 -12.51 -0.22 -3.04
C SER A 61 -11.47 -0.69 -4.06
N VAL A 62 -10.39 0.06 -4.24
CA VAL A 62 -9.28 -0.28 -5.12
C VAL A 62 -8.52 -1.49 -4.58
N ILE A 63 -8.24 -1.51 -3.27
CA ILE A 63 -7.60 -2.64 -2.59
C ILE A 63 -8.44 -3.90 -2.71
N ALA A 64 -9.75 -3.80 -2.44
CA ALA A 64 -10.67 -4.93 -2.55
C ALA A 64 -10.74 -5.49 -3.98
N GLN A 65 -10.83 -4.63 -4.99
CA GLN A 65 -10.82 -5.03 -6.40
C GLN A 65 -9.51 -5.70 -6.78
N GLY A 66 -8.37 -5.13 -6.39
CA GLY A 66 -7.05 -5.69 -6.67
C GLY A 66 -6.86 -7.06 -6.01
N LEU A 67 -7.24 -7.21 -4.74
CA LEU A 67 -7.20 -8.48 -4.01
C LEU A 67 -8.08 -9.53 -4.69
N PHE A 68 -9.34 -9.17 -5.00
CA PHE A 68 -10.27 -10.10 -5.65
C PHE A 68 -9.73 -10.62 -6.99
N LEU A 69 -9.25 -9.73 -7.85
CA LEU A 69 -8.67 -10.10 -9.14
C LEU A 69 -7.40 -10.94 -8.98
N ALA A 70 -6.51 -10.56 -8.05
CA ALA A 70 -5.29 -11.30 -7.77
C ALA A 70 -5.58 -12.71 -7.27
N THR A 71 -6.51 -12.85 -6.33
CA THR A 71 -6.90 -14.16 -5.77
C THR A 71 -7.52 -15.06 -6.81
N ILE A 72 -8.46 -14.57 -7.62
CA ILE A 72 -9.04 -15.37 -8.71
C ILE A 72 -7.97 -15.81 -9.70
N THR A 73 -7.08 -14.89 -10.09
CA THR A 73 -6.02 -15.21 -11.05
C THR A 73 -5.04 -16.22 -10.47
N ALA A 74 -4.63 -16.06 -9.22
CA ALA A 74 -3.75 -17.01 -8.53
C ALA A 74 -4.39 -18.39 -8.42
N LEU A 75 -5.67 -18.48 -8.06
CA LEU A 75 -6.40 -19.75 -8.00
C LEU A 75 -6.46 -20.44 -9.37
N ILE A 76 -6.76 -19.71 -10.45
CA ILE A 76 -6.78 -20.25 -11.81
C ILE A 76 -5.39 -20.76 -12.21
N LEU A 77 -4.33 -19.97 -11.94
CA LEU A 77 -2.96 -20.36 -12.27
C LEU A 77 -2.51 -21.58 -11.46
N SER A 78 -2.70 -21.59 -10.15
CA SER A 78 -2.35 -22.75 -9.31
C SER A 78 -3.15 -24.00 -9.72
N LEU A 79 -4.42 -23.88 -10.07
CA LEU A 79 -5.23 -25.02 -10.53
C LEU A 79 -4.76 -25.55 -11.90
N THR A 80 -4.39 -24.65 -12.82
CA THR A 80 -3.85 -25.06 -14.13
C THR A 80 -2.47 -25.71 -14.01
N ALA A 81 -1.63 -25.23 -13.09
CA ALA A 81 -0.37 -25.88 -12.72
C ALA A 81 -0.60 -27.30 -12.18
N TYR A 82 -1.66 -27.50 -11.37
CA TYR A 82 -1.98 -28.81 -10.82
C TYR A 82 -2.28 -29.87 -11.89
N PHE A 83 -2.97 -29.48 -12.98
CA PHE A 83 -3.36 -30.42 -14.03
C PHE A 83 -2.35 -30.58 -15.17
N SER A 84 -1.33 -29.72 -15.27
CA SER A 84 -0.38 -29.73 -16.39
C SER A 84 1.04 -29.45 -15.92
N SER A 85 1.94 -30.43 -16.13
CA SER A 85 3.37 -30.31 -15.80
C SER A 85 4.07 -29.20 -16.57
N TYR A 86 3.65 -28.94 -17.81
CA TYR A 86 4.17 -27.82 -18.60
C TYR A 86 3.72 -26.47 -18.01
N ALA A 87 2.45 -26.36 -17.62
CA ALA A 87 1.94 -25.15 -17.00
C ALA A 87 2.60 -24.90 -15.63
N ALA A 88 2.80 -25.94 -14.83
CA ALA A 88 3.52 -25.87 -13.56
C ALA A 88 4.93 -25.29 -13.73
N GLY A 89 5.72 -25.84 -14.66
CA GLY A 89 7.08 -25.34 -14.91
C GLY A 89 7.12 -23.87 -15.35
N LEU A 90 6.16 -23.43 -16.18
CA LEU A 90 6.06 -22.03 -16.58
C LEU A 90 5.69 -21.13 -15.39
N ILE A 91 4.66 -21.50 -14.62
CA ILE A 91 4.16 -20.72 -13.49
C ILE A 91 5.23 -20.62 -12.38
N ASP A 92 5.94 -21.71 -12.09
CA ASP A 92 7.04 -21.72 -11.12
C ASP A 92 8.17 -20.78 -11.57
N THR A 93 8.53 -20.81 -12.85
CA THR A 93 9.57 -19.93 -13.40
C THR A 93 9.16 -18.45 -13.30
N LEU A 94 7.93 -18.12 -13.70
CA LEU A 94 7.41 -16.75 -13.60
C LEU A 94 7.36 -16.27 -12.16
N THR A 95 6.90 -17.14 -11.25
CA THR A 95 6.80 -16.83 -9.82
C THR A 95 8.17 -16.61 -9.20
N ALA A 96 9.17 -17.43 -9.52
CA ALA A 96 10.54 -17.26 -9.05
C ALA A 96 11.16 -15.92 -9.49
N LEU A 97 10.86 -15.47 -10.72
CA LEU A 97 11.34 -14.18 -11.24
C LEU A 97 10.60 -12.98 -10.63
N ALA A 98 9.30 -13.10 -10.44
CA ALA A 98 8.44 -11.98 -10.11
C ALA A 98 8.26 -11.76 -8.59
N HIS A 99 8.30 -12.84 -7.79
CA HIS A 99 8.12 -12.78 -6.33
C HIS A 99 9.13 -11.86 -5.61
N PRO A 100 10.44 -11.85 -5.94
CA PRO A 100 11.41 -10.96 -5.28
C PRO A 100 11.20 -9.48 -5.59
N LEU A 101 10.44 -9.15 -6.65
CA LEU A 101 10.24 -7.78 -7.10
C LEU A 101 9.06 -7.15 -6.34
N PRO A 102 9.29 -6.17 -5.45
CA PRO A 102 8.19 -5.48 -4.78
C PRO A 102 7.41 -4.68 -5.81
N GLY A 103 6.07 -4.72 -5.75
CA GLY A 103 5.23 -4.06 -6.77
C GLY A 103 5.50 -2.56 -6.93
N ILE A 104 5.93 -1.87 -5.86
CA ILE A 104 6.31 -0.46 -5.92
C ILE A 104 7.56 -0.19 -6.77
N ALA A 105 8.48 -1.16 -6.90
CA ALA A 105 9.64 -1.03 -7.77
C ALA A 105 9.25 -1.06 -9.26
N LEU A 106 8.09 -1.66 -9.58
CA LEU A 106 7.53 -1.68 -10.94
C LEU A 106 6.73 -0.40 -11.25
N MET A 107 6.47 0.45 -10.24
CA MET A 107 5.66 1.66 -10.40
C MET A 107 6.11 2.53 -11.58
N PRO A 108 7.42 2.83 -11.79
CA PRO A 108 7.84 3.68 -12.91
C PRO A 108 7.43 3.10 -14.28
N LEU A 109 7.60 1.78 -14.47
CA LEU A 109 7.27 1.09 -15.71
C LEU A 109 5.75 1.06 -15.94
N ILE A 110 4.99 0.76 -14.88
CA ILE A 110 3.52 0.73 -14.92
C ILE A 110 2.96 2.11 -15.28
N LEU A 111 3.55 3.18 -14.72
CA LEU A 111 3.14 4.56 -15.05
C LEU A 111 3.42 4.91 -16.51
N ILE A 112 4.50 4.41 -17.11
CA ILE A 112 4.81 4.64 -18.53
C ILE A 112 3.81 3.92 -19.43
N TRP A 113 3.42 2.68 -19.11
CA TRP A 113 2.53 1.88 -19.95
C TRP A 113 1.06 2.20 -19.77
N PHE A 114 0.62 2.41 -18.53
CA PHE A 114 -0.80 2.51 -18.17
C PHE A 114 -1.20 3.91 -17.70
N GLY A 115 -0.24 4.84 -17.62
CA GLY A 115 -0.45 6.19 -17.10
C GLY A 115 -0.59 6.21 -15.57
N SER A 116 -0.82 7.40 -15.02
CA SER A 116 -1.13 7.58 -13.60
C SER A 116 -2.63 7.35 -13.33
N GLY A 117 -2.94 6.87 -12.13
CA GLY A 117 -4.32 6.72 -11.66
C GLY A 117 -4.64 5.33 -11.11
N LYS A 118 -5.93 4.99 -11.10
CA LYS A 118 -6.45 3.76 -10.47
C LYS A 118 -5.86 2.48 -11.08
N THR A 119 -5.69 2.45 -12.40
CA THR A 119 -5.19 1.26 -13.12
C THR A 119 -3.76 0.91 -12.69
N ALA A 120 -2.88 1.91 -12.56
CA ALA A 120 -1.51 1.68 -12.11
C ALA A 120 -1.47 1.07 -10.70
N ILE A 121 -2.27 1.61 -9.78
CA ILE A 121 -2.38 1.11 -8.41
C ILE A 121 -2.92 -0.34 -8.40
N LEU A 122 -3.94 -0.63 -9.21
CA LEU A 122 -4.50 -1.98 -9.32
C LEU A 122 -3.45 -3.00 -9.78
N ILE A 123 -2.66 -2.68 -10.81
CA ILE A 123 -1.62 -3.59 -11.33
C ILE A 123 -0.57 -3.86 -10.25
N VAL A 124 -0.15 -2.83 -9.51
CA VAL A 124 0.81 -2.97 -8.40
C VAL A 124 0.25 -3.90 -7.32
N ILE A 125 -1.02 -3.74 -6.95
CA ILE A 125 -1.68 -4.58 -5.94
C ILE A 125 -1.76 -6.02 -6.44
N ILE A 126 -2.20 -6.23 -7.69
CA ILE A 126 -2.32 -7.56 -8.28
C ILE A 126 -0.96 -8.26 -8.27
N HIS A 127 0.09 -7.61 -8.78
CA HIS A 127 1.45 -8.17 -8.76
C HIS A 127 1.92 -8.51 -7.35
N SER A 128 1.69 -7.61 -6.38
CA SER A 128 2.16 -7.80 -5.00
C SER A 128 1.49 -8.97 -4.27
N VAL A 129 0.28 -9.34 -4.68
CA VAL A 129 -0.50 -10.41 -4.03
C VAL A 129 -0.39 -11.72 -4.79
N LEU A 130 -0.36 -11.66 -6.13
CA LEU A 130 -0.47 -12.84 -7.00
C LEU A 130 0.65 -13.84 -6.78
N TRP A 131 1.92 -13.41 -6.80
CA TRP A 131 3.06 -14.34 -6.72
C TRP A 131 3.21 -15.01 -5.35
N PRO A 132 3.18 -14.28 -4.22
CA PRO A 132 3.20 -14.92 -2.90
C PRO A 132 2.01 -15.85 -2.69
N LEU A 133 0.82 -15.51 -3.23
CA LEU A 133 -0.36 -16.34 -3.10
C LEU A 133 -0.22 -17.65 -3.89
N ILE A 134 0.29 -17.62 -5.12
CA ILE A 134 0.59 -18.84 -5.90
C ILE A 134 1.55 -19.75 -5.14
N LEU A 135 2.63 -19.21 -4.56
CA LEU A 135 3.59 -19.98 -3.76
C LEU A 135 2.94 -20.63 -2.53
N ASN A 136 2.05 -19.91 -1.84
CA ASN A 136 1.34 -20.46 -0.69
C ASN A 136 0.37 -21.57 -1.11
N LEU A 137 -0.30 -21.42 -2.25
CA LEU A 137 -1.23 -22.43 -2.80
C LEU A 137 -0.53 -23.68 -3.35
N SER A 138 0.76 -23.61 -3.71
CA SER A 138 1.52 -24.76 -4.19
C SER A 138 2.28 -25.52 -3.09
N THR A 139 2.47 -24.91 -1.91
CA THR A 139 3.23 -25.48 -0.80
C THR A 139 2.39 -26.02 0.35
N GLY A 140 1.13 -25.59 0.47
CA GLY A 140 0.15 -26.05 1.46
C GLY A 140 -0.84 -27.06 0.88
#